data_AF-A0A533VCJ1-F1
#
_entry.id   AF-A0A533VCJ1-F1
#
_cell.length_a   1.000
_cell.length_b   1.000
_cell.length_c   1.000
_cell.angle_alpha   90.00
_cell.angle_beta   90.00
_cell.angle_gamma   90.00
#
_symmetry.space_group_name_H-M   'P 1'
#
loop_
_entity.id
_entity.type
_entity.pdbx_description
1 polymer ?
#
loop_
_entity_poly.entity_id
_entity_poly.type
_entity_poly.pdbx_seq_one_letter_code
_entity_poly.pdbx_strand_id
1 'polypeptide(L)' 'MNIYDTKSIICCRCNKFIGEIEYDAVVTLPKCGHCANPFPEGDDKIAYTKTRIINGIRNEIYAQLEAT' A
#
# COMPACT_ATOMS: atom_id res chain seq x y z
N MET A 1 12.82 -8.91 29.91
CA MET A 1 12.55 -8.47 28.53
C MET A 1 13.58 -7.40 28.22
N ASN A 2 14.50 -7.65 27.31
CA ASN A 2 15.64 -6.77 27.04
C ASN A 2 15.23 -5.79 25.94
N ILE A 3 15.48 -4.50 26.13
CA ILE A 3 15.17 -3.45 25.12
C ILE A 3 16.00 -3.60 23.83
N TYR A 4 16.96 -4.53 23.81
CA TYR A 4 17.80 -4.85 22.67
C TYR A 4 17.37 -6.13 21.93
N ASP A 5 16.34 -6.83 22.43
CA ASP A 5 15.84 -8.02 21.74
C ASP A 5 15.13 -7.56 20.46
N THR A 6 15.70 -7.93 19.31
CA THR A 6 15.10 -7.71 18.00
C THR A 6 14.59 -9.03 17.42
N LYS A 7 13.59 -8.95 16.54
CA LYS A 7 13.16 -10.07 15.70
C LYS A 7 13.31 -9.72 14.23
N SER A 8 13.63 -10.74 13.43
CA SER A 8 13.72 -10.59 11.99
C SER A 8 12.33 -10.55 11.35
N ILE A 9 12.14 -9.61 10.42
CA ILE A 9 10.99 -9.58 9.52
C ILE A 9 11.38 -10.21 8.20
N ILE A 10 10.53 -11.13 7.77
CA ILE A 10 10.58 -11.73 6.45
C ILE A 10 9.30 -11.39 5.68
N CYS A 11 9.42 -11.28 4.35
CA CYS A 11 8.28 -11.09 3.47
C CYS A 11 7.37 -12.33 3.51
N CYS A 12 6.07 -12.14 3.74
CA CYS A 12 5.11 -13.24 3.78
C CYS A 12 4.87 -13.93 2.43
N ARG A 13 5.22 -13.28 1.30
CA ARG A 13 5.02 -13.83 -0.06
C ARG A 13 6.23 -14.59 -0.60
N CYS A 14 7.46 -14.13 -0.30
CA CYS A 14 8.68 -14.66 -0.91
C CYS A 14 9.77 -15.05 0.09
N ASN A 15 9.48 -14.97 1.39
CA ASN A 15 10.40 -15.27 2.50
C ASN A 15 11.72 -14.48 2.48
N LYS A 16 11.80 -13.42 1.68
CA LYS A 16 12.98 -12.55 1.64
C LYS A 16 13.09 -11.76 2.94
N PHE A 17 14.29 -11.70 3.50
CA PHE A 17 14.61 -10.86 4.65
C PHE A 17 14.37 -9.38 4.33
N ILE A 18 13.65 -8.67 5.21
CA ILE A 18 13.34 -7.25 5.10
C ILE A 18 14.22 -6.43 6.04
N GLY A 19 14.38 -6.88 7.29
CA GLY A 19 15.11 -6.18 8.33
C GLY A 19 14.82 -6.73 9.72
N GLU A 20 15.22 -5.98 10.74
CA GLU A 20 14.97 -6.30 12.16
C GLU A 20 14.10 -5.22 12.80
N ILE A 21 13.24 -5.62 13.72
CA ILE A 21 12.39 -4.73 14.51
C ILE A 21 12.45 -5.11 15.99
N GLU A 22 11.93 -4.22 16.83
CA GLU A 22 11.70 -4.50 18.24
C GLU A 22 10.85 -5.77 18.42
N TYR A 23 11.20 -6.58 19.42
CA TYR A 23 10.59 -7.88 19.63
C TYR A 23 9.07 -7.80 19.87
N ASP A 24 8.60 -6.76 20.54
CA ASP A 24 7.20 -6.51 20.89
C ASP A 24 6.38 -5.86 19.77
N ALA A 25 7.02 -5.32 18.73
CA ALA A 25 6.31 -4.69 17.62
C ALA A 25 5.43 -5.68 16.84
N VAL A 26 4.15 -5.34 16.65
CA VAL A 26 3.18 -6.17 15.93
C VAL A 26 3.25 -5.84 14.44
N VAL A 27 3.57 -6.83 13.61
CA VAL A 27 3.68 -6.68 12.16
C VAL A 27 2.56 -7.45 11.48
N THR A 28 1.78 -6.78 10.65
CA THR A 28 0.72 -7.38 9.86
C THR A 28 1.11 -7.40 8.38
N LEU A 29 1.05 -8.59 7.76
CA LEU A 29 1.31 -8.81 6.33
C LEU A 29 2.58 -8.10 5.79
N PRO A 30 3.77 -8.35 6.35
CA PRO A 30 5.00 -7.73 5.87
C PRO A 30 5.30 -8.16 4.42
N LYS A 31 5.47 -7.18 3.53
CA LYS A 31 5.84 -7.39 2.12
C LYS A 31 7.16 -6.68 1.83
N CYS A 32 8.07 -7.33 1.11
CA CYS A 32 9.27 -6.68 0.61
C CYS A 32 8.94 -5.74 -0.57
N GLY A 33 9.84 -4.81 -0.90
CA GLY A 33 9.61 -3.82 -1.98
C GLY A 33 9.31 -4.41 -3.36
N HIS A 34 9.67 -5.68 -3.61
CA HIS A 34 9.32 -6.37 -4.86
C HIS A 34 7.91 -7.00 -4.82
N CYS A 35 7.46 -7.44 -3.65
CA CYS A 35 6.12 -8.04 -3.46
C CYS A 35 5.06 -7.02 -3.06
N ALA A 36 5.47 -5.83 -2.63
CA ALA A 36 4.61 -4.69 -2.40
C ALA A 36 4.10 -4.21 -3.77
N ASN A 37 2.83 -4.50 -4.06
CA ASN A 37 2.16 -3.93 -5.21
C ASN A 37 1.55 -2.60 -4.77
N PRO A 38 2.02 -1.45 -5.31
CA PRO A 38 1.42 -0.15 -5.00
C PRO A 38 0.03 0.00 -5.62
N PHE A 39 -0.36 -0.90 -6.54
CA PHE A 39 -1.71 -0.93 -7.09
C PHE A 39 -2.64 -1.78 -6.22
N PRO A 40 -3.87 -1.30 -5.99
CA PRO A 40 -4.87 -2.07 -5.26
C PRO A 40 -5.22 -3.36 -6.00
N GLU A 41 -5.35 -4.46 -5.26
CA GLU A 41 -5.71 -5.79 -5.74
C GLU A 41 -7.14 -6.15 -5.28
N GLY A 42 -7.87 -7.00 -6.00
CA GLY A 42 -9.20 -7.46 -5.59
C GLY A 42 -10.27 -6.36 -5.53
N ASP A 43 -11.04 -6.32 -4.44
CA ASP A 43 -12.15 -5.37 -4.26
C ASP A 43 -11.66 -3.92 -4.12
N ASP A 44 -10.48 -3.71 -3.55
CA ASP A 44 -9.83 -2.40 -3.48
C ASP A 44 -9.57 -1.83 -4.87
N LYS A 45 -9.31 -2.69 -5.86
CA LYS A 45 -9.11 -2.28 -7.25
C LYS A 45 -10.40 -1.70 -7.84
N ILE A 46 -11.53 -2.35 -7.57
CA ILE A 46 -12.84 -1.92 -8.07
C ILE A 46 -13.21 -0.57 -7.45
N ALA A 47 -13.01 -0.43 -6.13
CA ALA A 47 -13.22 0.83 -5.44
C ALA A 47 -12.34 1.93 -6.02
N TYR A 48 -11.03 1.70 -6.15
CA TYR A 48 -10.09 2.65 -6.73
C TYR A 48 -10.45 3.05 -8.17
N THR A 49 -10.81 2.08 -9.03
CA THR A 49 -11.19 2.36 -10.42
C THR A 49 -12.45 3.22 -10.49
N LYS A 50 -13.48 2.96 -9.67
CA LYS A 50 -14.69 3.80 -9.61
C LYS A 50 -14.34 5.25 -9.25
N THR A 51 -13.56 5.45 -8.19
CA THR A 51 -13.17 6.79 -7.74
C THR A 51 -12.32 7.51 -8.78
N ARG A 52 -11.42 6.79 -9.46
CA ARG A 52 -10.58 7.36 -10.53
C ARG A 52 -11.41 7.83 -11.72
N ILE A 53 -12.42 7.07 -12.15
CA ILE A 53 -13.32 7.46 -13.25
C ILE A 53 -14.12 8.71 -12.86
N ILE A 54 -14.72 8.73 -11.67
CA ILE A 54 -15.51 9.88 -11.19
C ILE A 54 -14.66 11.15 -11.13
N ASN A 55 -13.44 11.05 -10.59
CA ASN A 55 -12.53 12.19 -10.53
C ASN A 55 -12.07 12.67 -11.91
N GLY A 56 -11.89 11.77 -12.87
CA GLY A 56 -11.56 12.12 -14.26
C GLY A 56 -12.67 12.97 -14.90
N ILE A 57 -13.91 12.50 -14.85
CA ILE A 57 -15.08 13.21 -15.37
C ILE A 57 -15.23 14.58 -14.69
N ARG A 58 -15.05 14.64 -13.36
CA ARG A 58 -15.16 15.88 -12.61
C ARG A 58 -14.12 16.92 -13.05
N ASN A 59 -12.88 16.48 -13.29
CA ASN A 59 -11.81 17.37 -13.75
C ASN A 59 -12.06 17.87 -15.18
N GLU A 60 -12.62 17.05 -16.06
CA GLU A 60 -13.02 17.46 -17.40
C GLU A 60 -14.12 18.54 -17.36
N ILE A 61 -15.10 18.40 -16.48
CA ILE A 61 -16.15 19.42 -16.27
C ILE A 61 -15.55 20.74 -15.78
N TYR A 62 -14.64 20.69 -14.80
CA TYR A 62 -13.96 21.90 -14.32
C TYR A 62 -13.13 22.58 -15.41
N ALA A 63 -12.39 21.80 -16.21
CA ALA A 63 -11.61 22.34 -17.32
C ALA A 63 -12.49 23.04 -18.39
N GLN A 64 -13.70 22.54 -18.63
CA GLN A 64 -14.67 23.18 -19.53
C GLN A 64 -15.24 24.48 -18.96
N LEU A 65 -15.51 24.53 -17.66
CA LEU A 65 -15.98 25.74 -16.96
C LEU A 65 -14.92 26.84 -16.92
N GLU A 66 -13.63 26.48 -16.80
CA GLU A 66 -12.52 27.45 -16.81
C GLU A 66 -12.22 28.01 -18.22
N ALA A 67 -12.68 27.32 -19.26
CA ALA A 67 -12.47 27.71 -20.67
C ALA A 67 -13.59 28.60 -21.24
N THR A 68 -14.62 28.94 -20.45
CA THR A 68 -15.77 29.77 -20.84
C THR A 68 -15.70 31.14 -20.17
#